data_AF-A0A0S8J4U0-F1
#
_entry.id   AF-A0A0S8J4U0-F1
#
_cell.length_a   1.000
_cell.length_b   1.000
_cell.length_c   1.000
_cell.angle_alpha   90.00
_cell.angle_beta   90.00
_cell.angle_gamma   90.00
#
_symmetry.space_group_name_H-M   'P 1'
#
loop_
_entity.id
_entity.type
_entity.pdbx_description
1 polymer ?
#
loop_
_entity_poly.entity_id
_entity_poly.type
_entity_poly.pdbx_seq_one_letter_code
_entity_poly.pdbx_strand_id
1 'polypeptide(L)' 'VLELLKKKNAENILLFGGGIIPEEDIQKLEKMGVGKLFTPGAITTEAIDYLKEEIPKRRKEEKLF' A
#
# COMPACT_ATOMS: atom_id res chain seq x y z
N VAL A 1 0.03 -11.32 6.05
CA VAL A 1 1.30 -10.65 5.66
C VAL A 1 1.67 -9.50 6.59
N LEU A 2 0.75 -8.56 6.90
CA LEU A 2 1.02 -7.42 7.80
C LEU A 2 1.67 -7.80 9.14
N GLU A 3 1.13 -8.80 9.83
CA GLU A 3 1.74 -9.30 11.07
C GLU A 3 3.19 -9.76 10.89
N LEU A 4 3.53 -10.36 9.74
CA LEU A 4 4.88 -10.82 9.47
C LEU A 4 5.83 -9.65 9.21
N LEU A 5 5.37 -8.60 8.54
CA LEU A 5 6.14 -7.37 8.37
C LEU A 5 6.44 -6.73 9.73
N LYS A 6 5.42 -6.63 10.59
CA LYS A 6 5.57 -6.13 11.96
C LYS A 6 6.55 -6.97 12.79
N LYS A 7 6.41 -8.30 12.78
CA LYS A 7 7.33 -9.22 13.47
C LYS A 7 8.78 -9.13 12.97
N LYS A 8 9.00 -8.63 11.75
CA LYS A 8 10.32 -8.48 11.13
C LYS A 8 10.84 -7.03 11.16
N ASN A 9 10.19 -6.11 11.87
CA ASN A 9 10.50 -4.67 11.84
C ASN A 9 10.59 -4.10 10.41
N ALA A 10 9.71 -4.57 9.53
CA ALA A 10 9.69 -4.24 8.10
C ALA A 10 8.43 -3.44 7.71
N GLU A 11 7.91 -2.65 8.65
CA GLU A 11 6.71 -1.80 8.49
C GLU A 11 6.94 -0.62 7.52
N ASN A 12 8.21 -0.32 7.21
CA ASN A 12 8.60 0.65 6.19
C ASN A 12 8.35 0.16 4.75
N ILE A 13 8.10 -1.14 4.55
CA ILE A 13 7.78 -1.68 3.22
C ILE A 13 6.34 -1.29 2.85
N LEU A 14 6.18 -0.64 1.70
CA LEU A 14 4.86 -0.40 1.11
C LEU A 14 4.23 -1.73 0.67
N LEU A 15 3.16 -2.14 1.36
CA LEU A 15 2.30 -3.24 0.93
C LEU A 15 1.15 -2.68 0.08
N PHE A 16 1.05 -3.07 -1.18
CA PHE A 16 -0.03 -2.70 -2.10
C PHE A 16 -0.40 -3.94 -2.94
N GLY A 17 -1.49 -3.89 -3.69
CA GLY A 17 -1.85 -5.03 -4.54
C GLY A 17 -3.18 -4.86 -5.24
N GLY A 18 -3.67 -5.93 -5.86
CA GLY A 18 -4.96 -5.93 -6.53
C GLY A 18 -5.64 -7.28 -6.53
N GLY A 19 -6.93 -7.28 -6.83
CA GLY A 19 -7.78 -8.47 -6.82
C GLY A 19 -9.26 -8.13 -6.66
N ILE A 20 -10.10 -9.17 -6.61
CA ILE A 20 -11.52 -9.04 -6.26
C ILE A 20 -11.60 -8.94 -4.74
N ILE A 21 -11.79 -7.72 -4.22
CA ILE A 21 -11.79 -7.41 -2.79
C ILE A 21 -13.10 -6.66 -2.47
N PRO A 22 -13.86 -7.08 -1.44
CA PRO A 22 -15.01 -6.33 -0.96
C PRO A 22 -14.63 -4.93 -0.47
N GLU A 23 -15.52 -3.95 -0.67
CA GLU A 23 -15.30 -2.55 -0.26
C GLU A 23 -14.98 -2.41 1.24
N GLU A 24 -15.66 -3.18 2.08
CA GLU A 24 -15.42 -3.22 3.53
C GLU A 24 -14.02 -3.71 3.91
N ASP A 25 -13.49 -4.67 3.15
CA ASP A 25 -12.15 -5.21 3.33
C ASP A 25 -11.09 -4.21 2.87
N ILE A 26 -11.35 -3.48 1.77
CA ILE A 26 -10.48 -2.39 1.31
C ILE A 26 -10.32 -1.35 2.42
N GLN A 27 -11.44 -0.84 2.95
CA GLN A 27 -11.41 0.18 4.01
C GLN A 27 -10.69 -0.31 5.28
N LYS A 28 -10.87 -1.59 5.63
CA LYS A 28 -10.18 -2.20 6.77
C LYS A 28 -8.67 -2.29 6.55
N LEU A 29 -8.25 -2.72 5.36
CA LEU A 29 -6.83 -2.88 5.01
C LEU A 29 -6.11 -1.52 4.94
N GLU A 30 -6.74 -0.50 4.36
CA GLU A 30 -6.19 0.87 4.33
C GLU A 30 -5.97 1.42 5.75
N LYS A 31 -6.93 1.24 6.65
CA LYS A 31 -6.78 1.62 8.08
C LYS A 31 -5.66 0.86 8.79
N MET A 32 -5.30 -0.33 8.31
CA MET A 32 -4.19 -1.11 8.83
C MET A 32 -2.83 -0.71 8.22
N GLY A 33 -2.80 0.30 7.35
CA GLY A 33 -1.58 0.80 6.71
C GLY A 33 -1.20 0.12 5.40
N VAL A 34 -2.11 -0.70 4.83
CA VAL A 34 -1.96 -1.16 3.44
C VAL A 34 -2.11 0.03 2.52
N GLY A 35 -1.25 0.11 1.51
CA GLY A 35 -1.38 1.06 0.41
C GLY A 35 -2.57 0.76 -0.50
N LYS A 36 -2.60 1.42 -1.65
CA LYS A 36 -3.73 1.33 -2.57
C LYS A 36 -3.97 -0.11 -3.05
N LEU A 37 -5.25 -0.50 -3.05
CA LEU A 37 -5.74 -1.77 -3.57
C LEU A 37 -6.44 -1.55 -4.91
N PHE A 38 -6.05 -2.30 -5.92
CA PHE A 38 -6.54 -2.19 -7.29
C PHE A 38 -7.59 -3.27 -7.57
N THR A 39 -8.83 -2.87 -7.81
CA THR A 39 -9.94 -3.77 -8.14
C THR A 39 -9.88 -4.19 -9.62
N PRO A 40 -10.64 -5.21 -10.05
CA PRO A 40 -10.70 -5.60 -11.45
C PRO A 40 -11.06 -4.41 -12.35
N GLY A 41 -10.40 -4.30 -13.50
CA GLY A 41 -10.57 -3.17 -14.43
C GLY A 41 -9.65 -1.99 -14.17
N ALA A 42 -8.91 -1.97 -13.05
CA ALA A 42 -7.84 -1.00 -12.84
C ALA A 42 -6.77 -1.11 -13.94
N ILE A 43 -6.40 0.04 -14.51
CA ILE A 43 -5.39 0.11 -15.57
C ILE A 43 -3.99 0.13 -14.97
N THR A 44 -3.04 -0.55 -15.62
CA THR A 44 -1.66 -0.65 -15.12
C THR A 44 -1.02 0.73 -14.90
N THR A 45 -1.37 1.73 -15.71
CA THR A 45 -0.87 3.11 -15.56
C THR A 45 -1.25 3.71 -14.21
N GLU A 46 -2.44 3.39 -13.68
CA GLU A 46 -2.88 3.87 -12.37
C GLU A 46 -1.99 3.34 -11.24
N ALA A 47 -1.59 2.06 -11.32
CA ALA A 47 -0.65 1.48 -10.37
C ALA A 47 0.75 2.10 -10.48
N ILE A 48 1.20 2.37 -11.70
CA ILE A 48 2.48 3.05 -11.96
C ILE A 48 2.48 4.45 -11.36
N ASP A 49 1.42 5.22 -11.61
CA ASP A 49 1.31 6.60 -11.14
C ASP A 49 1.21 6.65 -9.61
N TYR A 50 0.43 5.75 -9.01
CA TYR A 50 0.40 5.57 -7.56
C TYR A 50 1.80 5.34 -6.96
N LEU A 51 2.58 4.41 -7.53
CA LEU A 51 3.92 4.09 -7.02
C LEU A 51 4.90 5.27 -7.18
N LYS A 52 4.82 5.99 -8.31
CA LYS A 52 5.65 7.18 -8.56
C LYS A 52 5.38 8.30 -7.57
N GLU A 53 4.15 8.43 -7.09
CA GLU A 53 3.78 9.42 -6.08
C GLU A 53 4.08 8.98 -4.65
N GLU A 54 3.79 7.73 -4.32
CA GLU A 54 3.81 7.22 -2.95
C GLU A 54 5.25 7.02 -2.43
N ILE A 55 6.14 6.47 -3.27
CA ILE A 55 7.52 6.14 -2.86
C ILE A 55 8.32 7.40 -2.47
N PRO A 56 8.30 8.51 -3.22
CA PRO A 56 8.97 9.74 -2.80
C PRO A 56 8.41 10.35 -1.52
N LYS A 57 7.09 10.28 -1.29
CA LYS A 57 6.45 10.79 -0.06
C LYS A 57 6.98 10.04 1.16
N ARG A 58 6.92 8.70 1.13
CA ARG A 58 7.43 7.84 2.22
C ARG A 58 8.92 8.02 2.49
N ARG A 59 9.73 8.16 1.44
CA ARG A 59 11.18 8.43 1.58
C ARG A 59 11.48 9.79 2.22
N LYS A 60 10.60 10.80 2.07
CA LYS A 60 10.77 12.09 2.75
C LYS A 60 10.42 11.98 4.22
N GLU A 61 9.34 11.27 4.54
CA GLU A 61 8.92 11.02 5.93
C GLU A 61 10.01 10.27 6.71
N GLU A 62 10.62 9.24 6.13
CA GLU A 62 11.75 8.51 6.75
C GLU A 62 12.98 9.40 6.99
N LYS A 63 13.20 10.44 6.18
CA LYS A 63 14.35 11.36 6.31
C LYS A 63 14.12 12.51 7.29
N LEU A 64 12.88 12.70 7.75
CA LEU A 64 12.52 13.72 8.73
C LEU A 64 12.71 13.25 10.19
N PHE A 65 13.00 11.96 10.38
CA PHE A 65 13.34 11.34 11.67
C PHE A 65 14.79 10.84 11.64
#